data_AF-A0A1Y1WTR5-F1
#
_entry.id   AF-A0A1Y1WTR5-F1
#
_cell.length_a   1.000
_cell.length_b   1.000
_cell.length_c   1.000
_cell.angle_alpha   90.00
_cell.angle_beta   90.00
_cell.angle_gamma   90.00
#
_symmetry.space_group_name_H-M   'P 1'
#
loop_
_entity.id
_entity.type
_entity.pdbx_description
1 polymer ?
#
loop_
_entity_poly.entity_id
_entity_poly.type
_entity_poly.pdbx_seq_one_letter_code
_entity_poly.pdbx_strand_id
1 'polypeptide(L)'
;MILSITVLGPILEEFVFRKLLFGIINNYSKILAYLVSCILFGLSHLDFKNLLSYNEYISLPIYIVSGFILAFAYDFDGCLLASIIAHALNNGFDTICFFINNY
;
A
#
# COMPACT_ATOMS: atom_id res chain seq x y z
N MET A 1 -5.61 -17.82 2.72
CA MET A 1 -5.90 -16.58 1.98
C MET A 1 -6.02 -15.37 2.90
N ILE A 2 -6.77 -15.44 4.00
CA ILE A 2 -6.91 -14.30 4.94
C ILE A 2 -5.55 -13.86 5.51
N LEU A 3 -4.82 -14.77 6.18
CA LEU A 3 -3.52 -14.43 6.79
C LEU A 3 -2.48 -13.89 5.77
N SER A 4 -2.52 -14.40 4.54
CA SER A 4 -1.62 -13.93 3.49
C SER A 4 -1.96 -12.50 3.05
N ILE A 5 -3.24 -12.14 2.94
CA ILE A 5 -3.69 -10.80 2.52
C ILE A 5 -3.55 -9.79 3.66
N THR A 6 -3.84 -10.20 4.89
CA THR A 6 -3.92 -9.28 6.04
C THR A 6 -2.61 -9.11 6.79
N VAL A 7 -1.65 -10.04 6.65
CA VAL A 7 -0.38 -10.00 7.40
C VAL A 7 0.83 -10.13 6.48
N LEU A 8 0.93 -11.22 5.72
CA LEU A 8 2.15 -11.47 4.93
C LEU A 8 2.34 -10.48 3.78
N GLY A 9 1.27 -10.12 3.07
CA GLY A 9 1.25 -9.09 2.02
C GLY A 9 1.76 -7.76 2.55
N PRO A 10 1.11 -7.16 3.56
CA PRO A 10 1.56 -5.93 4.19
C PRO A 10 3.04 -5.92 4.61
N ILE A 11 3.55 -7.01 5.20
CA ILE A 11 4.97 -7.09 5.58
C ILE A 11 5.88 -6.99 4.35
N LEU A 12 5.60 -7.77 3.31
CA LEU A 12 6.42 -7.79 2.09
C LEU A 12 6.34 -6.46 1.34
N GLU A 13 5.13 -5.91 1.21
CA GLU A 13 4.88 -4.66 0.52
C GLU A 13 5.54 -3.49 1.22
N GLU A 14 5.41 -3.35 2.54
CA GLU A 14 6.06 -2.25 3.26
C GLU A 14 7.59 -2.39 3.23
N PHE A 15 8.14 -3.60 3.21
CA PHE A 15 9.57 -3.80 3.01
C PHE A 15 10.05 -3.29 1.64
N VAL A 16 9.31 -3.63 0.57
CA VAL A 16 9.65 -3.21 -0.80
C VAL A 16 9.43 -1.71 -1.00
N PHE A 17 8.24 -1.21 -0.68
CA PHE A 17 7.84 0.15 -1.01
C PHE A 17 8.36 1.18 -0.02
N ARG A 18 8.46 0.88 1.28
CA ARG A 18 8.98 1.82 2.28
C ARG A 18 10.44 1.63 2.58
N LYS A 19 10.85 0.42 2.98
CA LYS A 19 12.22 0.23 3.42
C LYS A 19 13.21 0.36 2.26
N LEU A 20 12.92 -0.30 1.14
CA LEU A 20 13.80 -0.27 -0.04
C LEU A 20 13.54 0.97 -0.91
N LEU A 21 12.40 1.07 -1.60
CA LEU A 21 12.16 2.14 -2.57
C LEU A 21 12.17 3.54 -1.92
N PHE A 22 11.27 3.78 -0.97
CA PHE A 22 11.21 5.08 -0.29
C PHE A 22 12.52 5.37 0.45
N GLY A 23 13.03 4.41 1.23
CA GLY A 23 14.25 4.57 2.02
C GLY A 23 15.49 4.93 1.20
N ILE A 24 15.66 4.33 0.01
CA ILE A 24 16.78 4.65 -0.88
C ILE A 24 16.61 6.04 -1.51
N ILE A 25 15.42 6.33 -2.06
CA ILE A 25 15.17 7.59 -2.79
C ILE A 25 15.16 8.80 -1.85
N ASN A 26 14.72 8.62 -0.60
CA ASN A 26 14.65 9.68 0.40
C ASN A 26 16.03 10.28 0.75
N ASN A 27 17.13 9.54 0.50
CA ASN A 27 18.48 10.08 0.62
C ASN A 27 18.81 11.16 -0.42
N TYR A 28 18.05 11.21 -1.52
CA TYR A 28 18.26 12.16 -2.62
C TYR A 28 17.14 13.21 -2.68
N SER A 29 15.89 12.79 -2.54
CA SER A 29 14.73 13.69 -2.54
C SER A 29 13.53 13.05 -1.87
N LYS A 30 13.07 13.65 -0.78
CA LYS A 30 11.88 13.23 -0.04
C LYS A 30 10.62 13.27 -0.91
N ILE A 31 10.45 14.34 -1.69
CA ILE A 31 9.32 14.48 -2.61
C ILE A 31 9.33 13.34 -3.62
N LEU A 32 10.50 13.02 -4.19
CA LEU A 32 10.62 11.92 -5.16
C LEU A 32 10.37 10.55 -4.50
N ALA A 33 10.78 10.36 -3.25
CA ALA A 33 10.54 9.13 -2.50
C ALA A 33 9.05 8.87 -2.31
N TYR A 34 8.28 9.89 -1.92
CA TYR A 34 6.82 9.82 -1.86
C TYR A 34 6.22 9.51 -3.22
N LEU A 35 6.53 10.32 -4.26
CA LEU A 35 5.94 10.15 -5.58
C LEU A 35 6.20 8.75 -6.15
N VAL A 36 7.46 8.31 -6.18
CA VAL A 36 7.84 7.04 -6.79
C VAL A 36 7.28 5.86 -5.99
N SER A 37 7.44 5.86 -4.66
CA SER A 37 6.96 4.76 -3.82
C SER A 37 5.44 4.61 -3.89
N CYS A 38 4.68 5.70 -3.85
CA CYS A 38 3.22 5.66 -3.82
C CYS A 38 2.61 5.35 -5.19
N ILE A 39 3.19 5.89 -6.28
CA ILE A 39 2.73 5.57 -7.64
C ILE A 39 3.00 4.09 -7.94
N LEU A 40 4.20 3.57 -7.65
CA LEU A 40 4.51 2.16 -7.89
C LEU A 40 3.68 1.22 -7.02
N PHE A 41 3.40 1.60 -5.77
CA PHE A 41 2.48 0.87 -4.90
C PHE A 41 1.08 0.81 -5.51
N GLY A 42 0.54 1.93 -6.00
CA GLY A 42 -0.77 1.93 -6.67
C GLY A 42 -0.79 1.07 -7.94
N LEU A 43 0.25 1.17 -8.76
CA LEU A 43 0.37 0.38 -10.00
C LEU A 43 0.53 -1.12 -9.76
N SER A 44 1.14 -1.55 -8.64
CA SER A 44 1.29 -2.97 -8.32
C SER A 44 -0.02 -3.66 -7.95
N HIS A 45 -1.08 -2.88 -7.66
CA HIS A 45 -2.39 -3.38 -7.28
C HIS A 45 -3.38 -3.46 -8.46
N LEU A 46 -2.97 -3.04 -9.66
CA LEU A 46 -3.82 -3.11 -10.84
C LEU A 46 -4.02 -4.55 -11.32
N ASP A 47 -5.26 -4.89 -11.70
CA ASP A 47 -5.52 -6.09 -12.48
C ASP A 47 -5.19 -5.84 -13.95
N PHE A 48 -3.97 -6.19 -14.35
CA PHE A 48 -3.49 -6.02 -15.73
C PHE A 48 -4.34 -6.76 -16.78
N LYS A 49 -5.12 -7.78 -16.41
CA LYS A 49 -6.02 -8.45 -17.37
C LYS A 49 -7.25 -7.60 -17.68
N ASN A 50 -7.66 -6.73 -16.76
CA ASN A 50 -8.85 -5.93 -16.82
C ASN A 50 -8.54 -4.42 -16.73
N LEU A 51 -7.38 -3.99 -17.25
CA LEU A 51 -6.86 -2.63 -17.10
C LEU A 51 -7.85 -1.52 -17.54
N LEU A 52 -8.73 -1.83 -18.51
CA LEU A 52 -9.72 -0.89 -19.04
C LEU A 52 -11.07 -0.92 -18.29
N SER A 53 -11.16 -1.72 -17.22
CA SER A 53 -12.36 -1.81 -16.39
C SER A 53 -12.59 -0.52 -15.60
N TYR A 54 -13.86 -0.12 -15.47
CA TYR A 54 -14.27 1.01 -14.64
C TYR A 54 -13.72 0.92 -13.21
N ASN A 55 -13.65 -0.29 -12.66
CA ASN A 55 -13.15 -0.53 -11.31
C ASN A 55 -11.67 -0.15 -11.18
N GLU A 56 -10.82 -0.46 -12.16
CA GLU A 56 -9.39 -0.15 -12.10
C GLU A 56 -9.13 1.37 -12.14
N TYR A 57 -9.92 2.12 -12.90
CA TYR A 57 -9.82 3.58 -12.93
C TYR A 57 -10.12 4.24 -11.58
N ILE A 58 -11.02 3.64 -10.78
CA ILE A 58 -11.35 4.13 -9.44
C ILE A 58 -10.33 3.61 -8.41
N SER A 59 -9.90 2.35 -8.54
CA SER A 59 -9.00 1.70 -7.60
C SER A 59 -7.60 2.32 -7.61
N LEU A 60 -7.07 2.72 -8.78
CA LEU A 60 -5.73 3.29 -8.89
C LEU A 60 -5.50 4.52 -7.98
N PRO A 61 -6.31 5.60 -8.05
CA PRO A 61 -6.11 6.74 -7.15
C PRO A 61 -6.29 6.37 -5.69
N ILE A 62 -7.18 5.42 -5.36
CA ILE A 62 -7.35 4.93 -3.98
C ILE A 62 -6.05 4.29 -3.48
N TYR A 63 -5.46 3.36 -4.24
CA TYR A 63 -4.21 2.72 -3.85
C TYR A 63 -3.03 3.69 -3.77
N ILE A 64 -2.96 4.69 -4.65
CA ILE A 64 -1.93 5.74 -4.56
C ILE A 64 -2.09 6.52 -3.25
N VAL A 65 -3.31 6.93 -2.90
CA VAL A 65 -3.59 7.66 -1.64
C VAL A 65 -3.27 6.79 -0.42
N SER A 66 -3.64 5.51 -0.43
CA SER A 66 -3.24 4.56 0.62
C SER A 66 -1.73 4.46 0.73
N GLY A 67 -1.02 4.37 -0.40
CA GLY A 67 0.44 4.40 -0.46
C GLY A 67 1.02 5.66 0.18
N PHE A 68 0.42 6.82 -0.03
CA PHE A 68 0.83 8.09 0.60
C PHE A 68 0.63 8.08 2.11
N ILE A 69 -0.51 7.57 2.60
CA ILE A 69 -0.79 7.46 4.04
C ILE A 69 0.21 6.53 4.72
N LEU A 70 0.50 5.39 4.10
CA LEU A 70 1.47 4.40 4.61
C LEU A 70 2.91 4.92 4.55
N ALA A 71 3.27 5.66 3.49
CA ALA A 71 4.56 6.33 3.39
C ALA A 71 4.71 7.41 4.46
N PHE A 72 3.65 8.18 4.74
CA PHE A 72 3.62 9.16 5.81
C PHE A 72 3.79 8.51 7.19
N ALA A 73 3.08 7.41 7.45
CA ALA A 73 3.22 6.66 8.70
C ALA A 73 4.67 6.17 8.93
N TYR A 74 5.36 5.73 7.88
CA TYR A 74 6.77 5.34 7.96
C TYR A 74 7.71 6.54 8.14
N ASP A 75 7.48 7.63 7.41
CA ASP A 75 8.35 8.81 7.38
C ASP A 75 8.24 9.68 8.63
N PHE A 76 7.12 9.60 9.34
CA PHE A 76 6.89 10.39 10.56
C PHE A 76 7.92 10.10 11.65
N ASP A 77 8.26 8.83 11.89
CA ASP A 77 9.20 8.40 12.93
C ASP A 77 10.29 7.41 12.44
N GLY A 78 10.26 7.01 11.17
CA GLY A 78 11.17 6.00 10.60
C GLY A 78 10.83 4.56 10.97
N CYS A 79 9.70 4.32 11.66
CA CYS A 79 9.31 3.01 12.15
C CYS A 79 8.58 2.22 11.06
N LEU A 80 9.25 1.21 10.50
CA LEU A 80 8.62 0.31 9.50
C LEU A 80 7.43 -0.44 10.09
N LEU A 81 7.49 -0.81 11.37
CA LEU A 81 6.42 -1.55 12.04
C LEU A 81 5.13 -0.72 12.14
N ALA A 82 5.21 0.59 12.31
CA ALA A 82 4.03 1.46 12.35
C ALA A 82 3.25 1.38 11.02
N SER A 83 3.96 1.46 9.90
CA SER A 83 3.35 1.33 8.57
C SER A 83 2.83 -0.08 8.30
N ILE A 84 3.56 -1.13 8.69
CA ILE A 84 3.09 -2.53 8.59
C ILE A 84 1.79 -2.74 9.36
N ILE A 85 1.70 -2.25 10.59
CA ILE A 85 0.49 -2.39 11.42
C ILE A 85 -0.67 -1.62 10.78
N ALA A 86 -0.44 -0.37 10.34
CA ALA A 86 -1.48 0.42 9.66
C ALA A 86 -2.01 -0.29 8.40
N HIS A 87 -1.12 -0.85 7.59
CA HIS A 87 -1.48 -1.59 6.38
C HIS A 87 -2.23 -2.89 6.71
N ALA A 88 -1.73 -3.68 7.67
CA ALA A 88 -2.39 -4.90 8.11
C ALA A 88 -3.79 -4.65 8.67
N LEU A 89 -3.98 -3.56 9.42
CA LEU A 89 -5.29 -3.14 9.92
C LEU A 89 -6.23 -2.74 8.80
N ASN A 90 -5.74 -1.98 7.80
CA ASN A 90 -6.55 -1.62 6.63
C ASN A 90 -7.03 -2.86 5.87
N ASN A 91 -6.12 -3.78 5.54
CA ASN A 91 -6.48 -5.01 4.83
C ASN A 91 -7.39 -5.91 5.67
N GLY A 92 -7.18 -5.96 6.99
CA GLY A 92 -8.05 -6.65 7.92
C GLY A 92 -9.47 -6.09 7.92
N PHE A 93 -9.61 -4.77 7.98
CA PHE A 93 -10.90 -4.08 7.91
C PHE A 93 -11.61 -4.37 6.59
N ASP A 94 -10.92 -4.22 5.45
CA ASP A 94 -11.50 -4.49 4.13
C ASP A 94 -11.94 -5.96 4.01
N THR A 95 -11.15 -6.90 4.52
CA THR A 95 -11.49 -8.32 4.54
C THR A 95 -12.75 -8.60 5.37
N ILE A 96 -12.89 -7.96 6.54
CA ILE A 96 -14.08 -8.11 7.40
C ILE A 96 -15.31 -7.53 6.69
N CYS A 97 -15.20 -6.32 6.14
CA CYS A 97 -16.27 -5.67 5.38
C CYS A 97 -16.70 -6.52 4.18
N PHE A 98 -15.75 -7.13 3.47
CA PHE A 98 -16.05 -8.06 2.38
C PHE A 98 -16.91 -9.23 2.87
N PHE A 99 -16.56 -9.87 3.98
CA PHE A 99 -17.37 -10.96 4.51
C PHE A 99 -18.76 -10.52 4.98
N ILE A 100 -18.89 -9.38 5.67
CA ILE A 100 -20.19 -8.88 6.14
C ILE A 100 -21.16 -8.59 4.97
N ASN A 101 -20.66 -8.10 3.84
CA ASN A 101 -21.50 -7.75 2.69
C ASN A 101 -21.82 -8.93 1.76
N ASN A 102 -21.18 -10.09 1.94
CA ASN A 102 -21.35 -11.27 1.08
C ASN A 102 -21.98 -12.48 1.82
N TYR A 103 -22.50 -12.26 3.03
CA TYR A 103 -23.35 -13.18 3.79
C TYR A 103 -24.65 -12.47 4.15
#